data_AF-A0A7W0UC87-F1
#
_entry.id   AF-A0A7W0UC87-F1
#
_cell.length_a   1.000
_cell.length_b   1.000
_cell.length_c   1.000
_cell.angle_alpha   90.00
_cell.angle_beta   90.00
_cell.angle_gamma   90.00
#
_symmetry.space_group_name_H-M   'P 1'
#
loop_
_entity.id
_entity.type
_entity.pdbx_description
1 polymer ?
#
loop_
_entity_poly.entity_id
_entity_poly.type
_entity_poly.pdbx_seq_one_letter_code
_entity_poly.pdbx_strand_id
1 'polypeptide(L)'
;MARALLDPVPVTVAEEARPTLERFAELRANGLDGKEIVRELKAVGGNLKALRLALTGAERGPELWAVIAALPPDEALRRVHAAL
;
A
#
# COMPACT_ATOMS: atom_id res chain seq x y z
N MET A 1 5.63 -10.00 27.83
CA MET A 1 4.45 -9.40 27.16
C MET A 1 4.94 -8.54 26.00
N ALA A 2 4.82 -9.01 24.75
CA ALA A 2 5.22 -8.22 23.57
C ALA A 2 4.53 -8.79 22.31
N ARG A 3 3.22 -8.53 22.14
CA ARG A 3 2.47 -8.93 20.93
C ARG A 3 1.83 -7.74 20.20
N ALA A 4 1.96 -6.52 20.72
CA ALA A 4 1.26 -5.34 20.21
C ALA A 4 2.02 -4.52 19.14
N LEU A 5 3.09 -5.05 18.53
CA LEU A 5 3.93 -4.30 17.57
C LEU A 5 3.73 -4.71 16.09
N LEU A 6 2.89 -5.72 15.81
CA LEU A 6 2.78 -6.28 14.46
C LEU A 6 1.48 -5.95 13.74
N ASP A 7 0.48 -5.40 14.44
CA ASP A 7 -0.75 -4.99 13.77
C ASP A 7 -0.57 -3.56 13.25
N PRO A 8 -0.69 -3.34 11.93
CA PRO A 8 -0.70 -1.99 11.39
C PRO A 8 -1.85 -1.22 12.05
N VAL A 9 -1.57 -0.02 12.55
CA VAL A 9 -2.61 0.88 13.04
C VAL A 9 -3.63 1.05 11.91
N PRO A 10 -4.93 0.75 12.14
CA PRO A 10 -5.93 0.91 11.11
C PRO A 10 -5.94 2.36 10.65
N VAL A 11 -5.68 2.57 9.36
CA VAL A 11 -5.76 3.89 8.74
C VAL A 11 -6.99 3.94 7.87
N THR A 12 -7.80 4.98 8.06
CA THR A 12 -8.91 5.27 7.16
C THR A 12 -8.37 6.13 6.01
N VAL A 13 -8.51 5.65 4.78
CA VAL A 13 -8.29 6.46 3.59
C VAL A 13 -9.62 7.02 3.09
N ALA A 14 -9.57 8.10 2.31
CA ALA A 14 -10.77 8.65 1.68
C ALA A 14 -11.34 7.68 0.63
N GLU A 15 -12.66 7.66 0.45
CA GLU A 15 -13.36 6.77 -0.49
C GLU A 15 -12.84 6.88 -1.93
N GLU A 16 -12.41 8.07 -2.33
CA GLU A 16 -11.85 8.31 -3.67
C GLU A 16 -10.52 7.58 -3.91
N ALA A 17 -9.84 7.17 -2.83
CA ALA A 17 -8.61 6.37 -2.90
C ALA A 17 -8.87 4.86 -3.04
N ARG A 18 -10.10 4.40 -2.81
CA ARG A 18 -10.49 2.98 -2.86
C ARG A 18 -10.07 2.28 -4.17
N PRO A 19 -10.29 2.86 -5.37
CA PRO A 19 -9.84 2.24 -6.63
C PRO A 19 -8.32 2.08 -6.74
N THR A 20 -7.54 2.98 -6.11
CA THR A 20 -6.06 2.87 -6.09
C THR A 20 -5.61 1.69 -5.24
N LEU A 21 -6.26 1.48 -4.09
CA LEU A 21 -5.95 0.39 -3.18
C LEU A 21 -6.35 -0.97 -3.77
N GLU A 22 -7.54 -1.06 -4.37
CA GLU A 22 -7.98 -2.26 -5.09
C GLU A 22 -7.01 -2.62 -6.23
N ARG A 23 -6.64 -1.62 -7.06
CA ARG A 23 -5.67 -1.82 -8.15
C ARG A 23 -4.29 -2.24 -7.64
N PHE A 24 -3.82 -1.67 -6.54
CA PHE A 24 -2.58 -2.11 -5.92
C PHE A 24 -2.64 -3.58 -5.52
N ALA A 25 -3.74 -4.01 -4.89
CA ALA A 25 -3.92 -5.39 -4.44
C ALA A 25 -3.88 -6.37 -5.63
N GLU A 26 -4.55 -6.04 -6.75
CA GLU A 26 -4.48 -6.82 -7.99
C GLU A 26 -3.04 -6.95 -8.51
N LEU A 27 -2.34 -5.82 -8.68
CA LEU A 27 -0.98 -5.80 -9.23
C LEU A 27 -0.01 -6.57 -8.33
N ARG A 28 -0.16 -6.43 -7.01
CA ARG A 28 0.70 -7.12 -6.05
C ARG A 28 0.43 -8.62 -6.00
N ALA A 29 -0.84 -9.04 -6.08
CA ALA A 29 -1.20 -10.46 -6.16
C ALA A 29 -0.66 -11.13 -7.43
N ASN A 30 -0.53 -10.37 -8.52
CA ASN A 30 0.10 -10.82 -9.77
C ASN A 30 1.65 -10.83 -9.72
N GLY A 31 2.25 -10.47 -8.58
CA GLY A 31 3.69 -10.59 -8.35
C GLY A 31 4.55 -9.47 -8.96
N LEU A 32 3.94 -8.34 -9.36
CA LEU A 32 4.70 -7.21 -9.92
C LEU A 32 5.66 -6.60 -8.89
N ASP A 33 6.78 -6.08 -9.37
CA ASP A 33 7.75 -5.40 -8.51
C ASP A 33 7.27 -4.00 -8.08
N GLY A 34 7.93 -3.42 -7.07
CA GLY A 34 7.54 -2.13 -6.53
C GLY A 34 7.61 -0.96 -7.51
N LYS A 35 8.51 -0.99 -8.50
CA LYS A 35 8.64 0.06 -9.51
C LYS A 35 7.56 -0.07 -10.58
N GLU A 36 7.29 -1.29 -11.03
CA GLU A 36 6.23 -1.61 -11.97
C GLU A 36 4.86 -1.21 -11.40
N ILE A 37 4.56 -1.60 -10.15
CA ILE A 37 3.32 -1.22 -9.46
C ILE A 37 3.15 0.31 -9.46
N VAL A 38 4.19 1.06 -9.05
CA VAL A 38 4.12 2.53 -9.01
C VAL A 38 3.92 3.13 -10.40
N ARG A 39 4.54 2.55 -11.44
CA ARG A 39 4.36 3.01 -12.82
C ARG A 39 2.91 2.80 -13.28
N GLU A 40 2.36 1.61 -13.09
CA GLU A 40 0.98 1.28 -13.48
C GLU A 40 -0.04 2.17 -12.75
N LEU A 41 0.14 2.38 -11.44
CA LEU A 41 -0.74 3.26 -10.66
C LEU A 41 -0.64 4.72 -11.12
N LYS A 42 0.55 5.21 -11.47
CA LYS A 42 0.71 6.57 -12.03
C LYS A 42 0.02 6.72 -13.38
N ALA A 43 0.10 5.70 -14.24
CA ALA A 43 -0.50 5.73 -15.57
C ALA A 43 -2.03 5.90 -15.54
N VAL A 44 -2.67 5.42 -14.47
CA VAL A 44 -4.13 5.55 -14.26
C VAL A 44 -4.52 6.69 -13.31
N GLY A 45 -3.56 7.52 -12.87
CA GLY A 45 -3.83 8.65 -11.97
C GLY A 45 -4.11 8.26 -10.50
N GLY A 46 -3.58 7.13 -10.04
CA GLY A 46 -3.82 6.61 -8.69
C GLY A 46 -3.29 7.51 -7.56
N ASN A 47 -3.96 7.45 -6.41
CA ASN A 47 -3.63 8.21 -5.20
C ASN A 47 -2.46 7.57 -4.42
N LEU A 48 -1.23 7.84 -4.86
CA LEU A 48 -0.03 7.29 -4.23
C LEU A 48 0.18 7.73 -2.77
N LYS A 49 -0.38 8.88 -2.39
CA LYS A 49 -0.32 9.37 -1.00
C LYS A 49 -1.16 8.48 -0.09
N ALA A 50 -2.39 8.17 -0.50
CA ALA A 50 -3.27 7.25 0.23
C ALA A 50 -2.68 5.82 0.28
N LEU A 51 -2.10 5.33 -0.82
CA LEU A 51 -1.41 4.04 -0.80
C LEU A 51 -0.24 4.01 0.19
N ARG A 52 0.57 5.08 0.26
CA ARG A 52 1.64 5.18 1.27
C ARG A 52 1.07 5.14 2.68
N LEU A 53 0.01 5.91 2.94
CA LEU A 53 -0.65 5.94 4.24
C LEU A 53 -1.12 4.54 4.63
N ALA A 54 -1.80 3.82 3.73
CA ALA A 54 -2.23 2.44 3.93
C ALA A 54 -1.07 1.50 4.26
N LEU A 55 0.04 1.58 3.52
CA LEU A 55 1.18 0.67 3.69
C LEU A 55 2.05 0.98 4.92
N THR A 56 2.07 2.22 5.41
CA THR A 56 3.09 2.66 6.37
C THR A 56 2.54 3.38 7.60
N GLY A 57 1.28 3.82 7.59
CA GLY A 57 0.74 4.73 8.59
C GLY A 57 1.27 6.16 8.51
N ALA A 58 2.08 6.50 7.49
CA ALA A 58 2.71 7.80 7.33
C ALA A 58 2.47 8.40 5.94
N GLU A 59 2.27 9.72 5.88
CA GLU A 59 2.08 10.43 4.60
C GLU A 59 3.39 10.72 3.84
N ARG A 60 4.55 10.58 4.50
CA ARG A 60 5.89 10.92 3.97
C ARG A 60 6.91 9.86 4.36
N GLY A 61 8.08 9.87 3.71
CA GLY A 61 9.17 8.93 3.98
C GLY A 61 9.94 8.53 2.71
N PRO A 62 10.62 7.36 2.72
CA PRO A 62 11.35 6.83 1.55
C PRO A 62 10.46 6.71 0.32
N GLU A 63 11.06 6.62 -0.87
CA GLU A 63 10.32 6.40 -2.12
C GLU A 63 9.31 5.23 -2.03
N LEU A 64 8.10 5.42 -2.56
CA LEU A 64 7.01 4.44 -2.40
C LEU A 64 7.37 3.07 -2.98
N TRP A 65 8.09 3.03 -4.11
CA TRP A 65 8.54 1.75 -4.70
C TRP A 65 9.47 0.99 -3.75
N ALA A 66 10.30 1.69 -2.97
CA ALA A 66 11.23 1.07 -2.01
C ALA A 66 10.48 0.51 -0.79
N VAL A 67 9.43 1.20 -0.33
CA VAL A 67 8.50 0.69 0.69
C VAL A 67 7.85 -0.62 0.20
N ILE A 68 7.33 -0.62 -1.03
CA ILE A 68 6.66 -1.78 -1.62
C ILE A 68 7.63 -2.96 -1.77
N ALA A 69 8.86 -2.71 -2.19
CA ALA A 69 9.89 -3.74 -2.35
C ALA A 69 10.39 -4.33 -1.02
N ALA A 70 10.42 -3.53 0.05
CA ALA A 70 10.84 -3.96 1.38
C ALA A 70 9.75 -4.75 2.14
N LEU A 71 8.48 -4.57 1.80
CA LEU A 71 7.37 -5.28 2.42
C LEU A 71 7.20 -6.68 1.83
N PRO A 72 7.02 -7.74 2.66
CA PRO A 72 6.54 -9.02 2.19
C PRO A 72 5.19 -8.87 1.45
N PRO A 73 4.95 -9.63 0.36
CA PRO A 73 3.70 -9.52 -0.41
C PRO A 73 2.42 -9.62 0.42
N ASP A 74 2.33 -10.64 1.27
CA ASP A 74 1.14 -10.87 2.10
C ASP A 74 0.91 -9.73 3.10
N GLU A 75 1.98 -9.15 3.63
CA GLU A 75 1.88 -8.03 4.55
C GLU A 75 1.39 -6.76 3.85
N ALA A 76 1.85 -6.49 2.64
CA ALA A 76 1.36 -5.36 1.84
C ALA A 76 -0.14 -5.51 1.52
N LEU A 77 -0.58 -6.72 1.16
CA LEU A 77 -1.99 -7.02 0.92
C LEU A 77 -2.84 -6.88 2.19
N ARG A 78 -2.37 -7.42 3.34
CA ARG A 78 -3.06 -7.26 4.63
C ARG A 78 -3.31 -5.80 4.98
N ARG A 79 -2.28 -4.95 4.85
CA ARG A 79 -2.37 -3.52 5.16
C ARG A 79 -3.35 -2.78 4.27
N VAL A 80 -3.33 -3.08 2.96
CA VAL A 80 -4.23 -2.44 2.01
C VAL A 80 -5.68 -2.89 2.23
N HIS A 81 -5.92 -4.18 2.46
CA HIS A 81 -7.26 -4.67 2.79
C HIS A 81 -7.81 -4.12 4.11
N ALA A 82 -6.95 -3.84 5.09
CA ALA A 82 -7.37 -3.20 6.34
C ALA A 82 -7.74 -1.72 6.17
N ALA A 83 -7.38 -1.09 5.05
CA ALA A 83 -7.68 0.30 4.72
C ALA A 83 -8.84 0.44 3.70
N LEU A 84 -9.37 -0.68 3.19
CA LEU A 84 -10.55 -0.74 2.30
C LEU A 84 -11.84 -0.93 3.10
#